data_AF-A0A957YYT2-F1
#
_entry.id   AF-A0A957YYT2-F1
#
_cell.length_a   1.000
_cell.length_b   1.000
_cell.length_c   1.000
_cell.angle_alpha   90.00
_cell.angle_beta   90.00
_cell.angle_gamma   90.00
#
_symmetry.space_group_name_H-M   'P 1'
#
loop_
_entity.id
_entity.type
_entity.pdbx_description
1 polymer ?
#
loop_
_entity_poly.entity_id
_entity_poly.type
_entity_poly.pdbx_seq_one_letter_code
_entity_poly.pdbx_strand_id
1 'polypeptide(L)' 'MIITKTPLRISFLGGGTDFRGFFHEEEGWVLSSAIDKFIYVIIKERFDRKIRVGYTKTEMVDDV' A
#
# COMPACT_ATOMS: atom_id res chain seq x y z
N MET A 1 -14.18 5.34 -13.71
CA MET A 1 -12.83 5.67 -13.20
C MET A 1 -12.93 5.85 -11.71
N ILE A 2 -12.15 5.11 -10.93
CA ILE A 2 -12.08 5.15 -9.47
C ILE A 2 -10.68 5.62 -9.10
N ILE A 3 -10.59 6.58 -8.18
CA ILE A 3 -9.32 7.12 -7.68
C ILE A 3 -9.32 6.95 -6.17
N THR A 4 -8.27 6.35 -5.64
CA THR A 4 -8.04 6.23 -4.19
C THR A 4 -6.82 7.05 -3.79
N LYS A 5 -6.86 7.59 -2.58
CA LYS A 5 -5.82 8.41 -1.96
C LYS A 5 -5.55 7.86 -0.57
N THR A 6 -4.37 7.31 -0.34
CA THR A 6 -3.98 6.71 0.94
C THR A 6 -2.84 7.50 1.55
N PRO A 7 -2.96 8.00 2.79
CA PRO A 7 -1.86 8.71 3.45
C PRO A 7 -0.71 7.76 3.78
N LEU A 8 0.51 8.25 3.63
CA LEU A 8 1.69 7.65 4.22
C LEU A 8 1.67 7.90 5.73
N ARG A 9 2.44 7.10 6.47
CA ARG A 9 2.60 7.24 7.92
C ARG A 9 4.06 7.46 8.29
N ILE A 10 4.28 8.19 9.39
CA ILE A 10 5.56 8.24 10.09
C ILE A 10 5.44 7.46 11.40
N SER A 11 6.46 6.66 11.72
CA SER A 11 6.53 5.91 12.97
C SER A 11 7.31 6.72 14.01
N PHE A 12 6.74 6.93 15.19
CA PHE A 12 7.39 7.64 16.29
C PHE A 12 8.02 6.68 17.29
N LEU A 13 7.30 5.63 17.70
CA LEU A 13 7.76 4.65 18.70
C LEU A 13 7.31 3.24 18.34
N GLY A 14 8.03 2.26 18.86
CA GLY A 14 7.66 0.84 18.75
C GLY A 14 7.92 0.22 17.38
N GLY A 15 8.72 0.85 16.52
CA GLY A 15 9.04 0.28 15.20
C GLY A 15 9.66 -1.12 15.34
N GLY A 16 9.04 -2.11 14.71
CA GLY A 16 9.50 -3.50 14.72
C GLY A 16 8.80 -4.40 15.73
N THR A 17 8.05 -3.85 16.69
CA THR A 17 7.20 -4.67 17.58
C THR A 17 5.99 -5.25 16.85
N ASP A 18 5.64 -4.67 15.70
CA ASP A 18 4.61 -5.13 14.77
C ASP A 18 5.05 -6.30 13.87
N PHE A 19 6.32 -6.72 13.96
CA PHE A 19 6.79 -7.90 13.24
C PHE A 19 6.43 -9.20 13.94
N ARG A 20 6.08 -10.21 13.14
CA ARG A 20 5.69 -11.54 13.62
C ARG A 20 6.71 -12.18 14.57
N GLY A 21 8.01 -12.00 14.31
CA GLY A 21 9.05 -12.54 15.18
C GLY A 21 9.05 -11.94 16.60
N PHE A 22 8.59 -10.70 16.75
CA PHE A 22 8.51 -10.03 18.04
C PHE A 22 7.20 -10.36 18.76
N PHE A 23 6.06 -10.13 18.11
CA PHE A 23 4.76 -10.24 18.79
C PHE A 23 4.31 -11.68 19.13
N HIS A 24 5.01 -12.71 18.60
CA HIS A 24 4.80 -14.10 19.03
C HIS A 24 5.44 -14.41 20.38
N GLU A 25 6.43 -13.63 20.80
CA GLU A 25 7.17 -13.83 22.06
C GLU A 25 6.76 -12.82 23.13
N GLU A 26 6.52 -11.56 22.75
CA GLU A 26 6.19 -10.44 23.66
C GLU A 26 5.04 -9.58 23.12
N GLU A 27 4.36 -8.80 23.95
CA GLU A 27 3.34 -7.86 23.47
C GLU A 27 3.98 -6.64 22.77
N GLY A 28 3.41 -6.25 21.62
CA GLY A 28 3.90 -5.14 20.81
C GLY A 28 2.98 -3.93 20.82
N TRP A 29 3.56 -2.73 20.93
CA TRP A 29 2.85 -1.46 20.74
C TRP A 29 3.60 -0.56 19.78
N VAL A 30 2.85 0.17 18.95
CA VAL A 30 3.38 1.16 18.01
C VAL A 30 2.67 2.49 18.18
N LEU A 31 3.42 3.58 18.03
CA LEU A 31 2.85 4.93 17.91
C LEU A 31 3.25 5.49 16.56
N SER A 32 2.27 5.73 15.69
CA SER A 32 2.48 6.30 14.36
C SER A 32 1.33 7.23 13.99
N SER A 33 1.57 8.15 13.07
CA SER A 33 0.55 9.05 12.54
C SER A 33 0.63 9.11 11.02
N ALA A 34 -0.53 9.30 10.38
CA ALA A 34 -0.60 9.71 8.99
C ALA A 34 0.06 11.08 8.82
N ILE A 35 0.67 11.31 7.65
CA ILE A 35 1.27 12.59 7.26
C ILE A 35 0.64 13.12 5.97
N ASP A 36 0.93 14.37 5.61
CA ASP A 36 0.43 15.06 4.42
C ASP A 36 1.09 14.59 3.10
N LYS A 37 1.45 13.31 3.02
CA LYS A 37 2.07 12.65 1.85
C LYS A 37 1.21 11.44 1.49
N PHE A 38 0.96 11.23 0.20
CA PHE A 38 -0.08 10.29 -0.23
C PHE A 38 0.38 9.42 -1.40
N ILE A 39 -0.09 8.17 -1.41
CA ILE A 39 -0.06 7.29 -2.57
C ILE A 39 -1.43 7.36 -3.25
N TYR A 40 -1.42 7.40 -4.58
CA TYR A 40 -2.62 7.39 -5.41
C TYR A 40 -2.68 6.10 -6.21
N VAL A 41 -3.84 5.45 -6.22
CA VAL A 41 -4.14 4.33 -7.12
C VAL A 41 -5.35 4.70 -7.96
N ILE A 42 -5.18 4.63 -9.28
CA ILE A 42 -6.21 4.99 -10.26
C ILE A 42 -6.60 3.73 -11.02
N ILE A 43 -7.88 3.40 -10.96
CA ILE A 43 -8.46 2.28 -11.69
C ILE A 43 -9.45 2.83 -12.72
N LYS A 44 -9.33 2.36 -13.94
CA LYS A 44 -10.12 2.80 -15.08
C LYS A 44 -10.45 1.57 -15.91
N GLU A 45 -11.73 1.40 -16.23
CA GLU A 45 -12.15 0.46 -17.25
C GLU A 45 -11.47 0.83 -18.57
N ARG A 46 -10.88 -0.16 -19.23
CA ARG A 46 -10.23 0.01 -20.51
C ARG A 46 -11.24 -0.21 -21.62
N PHE A 47 -10.90 0.29 -22.81
CA PHE A 47 -11.71 0.05 -24.00
C PHE A 47 -11.58 -1.39 -24.52
N ASP A 48 -10.54 -2.11 -24.10
CA ASP A 48 -10.26 -3.50 -24.43
C ASP A 48 -10.43 -4.40 -23.19
N ARG A 49 -10.35 -5.73 -23.40
CA ARG A 49 -10.41 -6.73 -22.32
C ARG A 49 -9.07 -6.98 -21.63
N LYS A 50 -8.06 -6.18 -21.93
CA LYS A 50 -6.70 -6.37 -21.37
C LYS A 50 -6.59 -5.73 -20.00
N ILE A 51 -5.75 -6.31 -19.15
CA ILE A 51 -5.37 -5.75 -17.87
C ILE A 51 -4.05 -5.01 -18.06
N ARG A 52 -4.00 -3.73 -17.68
CA ARG A 52 -2.76 -2.93 -17.69
C ARG A 52 -2.45 -2.46 -16.28
N VAL A 53 -1.28 -2.83 -15.78
CA VAL A 53 -0.77 -2.38 -14.48
C VAL A 53 0.48 -1.53 -14.72
N GLY A 54 0.51 -0.34 -14.12
CA GLY A 54 1.63 0.59 -14.24
C GLY A 54 2.20 0.95 -12.87
N TYR A 55 3.46 0.61 -12.66
CA TYR A 55 4.31 1.04 -11.54
C TYR A 55 5.67 1.46 -12.14
N THR A 56 6.79 1.11 -11.49
CA THR A 56 8.13 1.23 -12.10
C THR A 56 8.22 0.59 -13.49
N LYS A 57 7.40 -0.43 -13.76
CA LYS A 57 7.25 -1.07 -15.06
C LYS A 57 5.80 -0.99 -15.52
N THR A 58 5.57 -1.18 -16.83
CA THR A 58 4.23 -1.33 -17.38
C THR A 58 4.05 -2.77 -17.83
N GLU A 59 3.01 -3.41 -17.32
CA GLU A 59 2.60 -4.76 -17.67
C GLU A 59 1.25 -4.72 -18.38
N MET A 60 1.06 -5.61 -19.35
CA MET A 60 -0.18 -5.72 -20.11
C MET A 60 -0.46 -7.19 -20.42
N VAL A 61 -1.52 -7.74 -19.84
CA VAL A 61 -1.87 -9.16 -19.90
C VAL A 61 -3.34 -9.33 -20.26
N ASP A 62 -3.71 -10.53 -20.72
CA ASP A 62 -5.09 -10.87 -21.07
C ASP A 62 -5.88 -11.50 -19.89
N ASP A 63 -5.17 -12.11 -18.92
CA ASP A 63 -5.72 -12.75 -17.70
C ASP A 63 -4.71 -12.66 -16.52
N VAL A 64 -5.08 -13.12 -15.32
CA VAL A 64 -4.33 -12.94 -14.04
C VAL A 64 -3.33 -14.08 -13.78
#